data_AF-A0A7L1I5J1-F1
#
_entry.id   AF-A0A7L1I5J1-F1
#
_cell.length_a   1.000
_cell.length_b   1.000
_cell.length_c   1.000
_cell.angle_alpha   90.00
_cell.angle_beta   90.00
_cell.angle_gamma   90.00
#
_symmetry.space_group_name_H-M   'P 1'
#
loop_
_entity.id
_entity.type
_entity.pdbx_description
1 polymer ?
#
loop_
_entity_poly.entity_id
_entity_poly.type
_entity_poly.pdbx_seq_one_letter_code
_entity_poly.pdbx_strand_id
1 'polypeptide(L)'
;MSLADERRADLEEAAEEEEENCGEEEDEPAIEEVQEEPQLEAGADSVKSIAKLWDSRAFAEIMQKIEEYISKQPKAAEVLGPVEAAPEYRVIVDANNLTVEIENELNIIHKFIRDKYSKRFPELESLVPNALDYIRTVKGFGMTPSTCPQPRVTPPLLPKFFMAPLLPLPLQDLRRKAARLVSAKCTLAARVDSFHESQDGKVGYDLKEEIERKFDKWQEPPPVKQVKPLPAPLDGQRKKRGGRRYRKMKERLGLTEIRKQANRMSFGEIEEDAYQEDLGFSLGHLGKSGSGRVRQTQVNEATKARISKTLQRTLQKQSMVYGGKSTIRDRS
;
A
#
# COMPACT_ATOMS: atom_id res chain seq x y z
N MET A 1 -15.90 -24.89 -33.00
CA MET A 1 -16.14 -23.54 -32.45
C MET A 1 -16.14 -22.59 -33.62
N SER A 2 -17.14 -21.71 -33.70
CA SER A 2 -17.28 -20.77 -34.81
C SER A 2 -16.19 -19.70 -34.73
N LEU A 3 -15.74 -19.17 -35.86
CA LEU A 3 -14.86 -17.99 -35.94
C LEU A 3 -15.44 -16.76 -35.21
N ALA A 4 -16.76 -16.75 -35.00
CA ALA A 4 -17.45 -15.73 -34.23
C ALA A 4 -17.26 -15.92 -32.71
N ASP A 5 -17.08 -17.16 -32.23
CA ASP A 5 -16.89 -17.46 -30.82
C ASP A 5 -15.44 -17.18 -30.39
N GLU A 6 -14.46 -17.47 -31.27
CA GLU A 6 -13.04 -17.11 -31.06
C GLU A 6 -12.86 -15.59 -30.98
N ARG A 7 -13.49 -14.83 -31.89
CA ARG A 7 -13.40 -13.36 -31.87
C ARG A 7 -14.11 -12.70 -30.69
N ARG A 8 -15.16 -13.33 -30.16
CA ARG A 8 -15.81 -12.85 -28.94
C ARG A 8 -14.93 -13.10 -27.72
N ALA A 9 -14.30 -14.26 -27.62
CA ALA A 9 -13.34 -14.55 -26.56
C ALA A 9 -12.14 -13.58 -26.59
N ASP A 10 -11.60 -13.29 -27.78
CA ASP A 10 -10.50 -12.32 -27.93
C ASP A 10 -10.91 -10.87 -27.56
N LEU A 11 -12.18 -10.49 -27.76
CA LEU A 11 -12.70 -9.17 -27.38
C LEU A 11 -13.07 -9.09 -25.89
N GLU A 12 -13.50 -10.19 -25.28
CA GLU A 12 -13.79 -10.29 -23.85
C GLU A 12 -12.49 -10.34 -23.03
N GLU A 13 -11.47 -11.05 -23.50
CA GLU A 13 -10.11 -11.05 -22.90
C GLU A 13 -9.43 -9.67 -23.05
N ALA A 14 -9.63 -8.97 -24.16
CA ALA A 14 -9.15 -7.59 -24.31
C ALA A 14 -9.89 -6.59 -23.41
N ALA A 15 -11.19 -6.80 -23.14
CA ALA A 15 -11.95 -5.98 -22.21
C ALA A 15 -11.56 -6.27 -20.74
N GLU A 16 -11.25 -7.52 -20.40
CA GLU A 16 -10.67 -7.89 -19.09
C GLU A 16 -9.26 -7.31 -18.91
N GLU A 17 -8.43 -7.27 -19.96
CA GLU A 17 -7.11 -6.61 -19.93
C GLU A 17 -7.20 -5.08 -19.79
N GLU A 18 -8.26 -4.43 -20.32
CA GLU A 18 -8.50 -3.00 -20.10
C GLU A 18 -9.12 -2.70 -18.73
N GLU A 19 -9.97 -3.57 -18.16
CA GLU A 19 -10.48 -3.40 -16.79
C GLU A 19 -9.41 -3.70 -15.72
N GLU A 20 -8.45 -4.60 -15.96
CA GLU A 20 -7.30 -4.80 -15.06
C GLU A 20 -6.26 -3.67 -15.12
N ASN A 21 -6.35 -2.75 -16.09
CA ASN A 21 -5.41 -1.64 -16.25
C ASN A 21 -5.88 -0.29 -15.66
N CYS A 22 -7.01 -0.23 -14.95
CA CYS A 22 -7.43 0.97 -14.20
C CYS A 22 -6.75 1.14 -12.83
N GLY A 23 -5.51 0.68 -12.71
CA GLY A 23 -4.66 0.83 -11.53
C GLY A 23 -3.48 1.76 -11.78
N GLU A 24 -3.73 2.94 -12.37
CA GLU A 24 -2.83 4.08 -12.17
C GLU A 24 -2.98 4.47 -10.69
N GLU A 25 -2.09 3.92 -9.85
CA GLU A 25 -1.76 4.59 -8.59
C GLU A 25 -1.09 5.90 -9.01
N GLU A 26 -1.89 6.97 -9.10
CA GLU A 26 -1.38 8.33 -9.09
C GLU A 26 -0.41 8.39 -7.90
N ASP A 27 0.86 8.65 -8.22
CA ASP A 27 1.90 8.92 -7.25
C ASP A 27 1.32 9.91 -6.23
N GLU A 28 1.11 9.46 -4.98
CA GLU A 28 0.90 10.40 -3.91
C GLU A 28 2.14 11.31 -3.93
N PRO A 29 2.00 12.64 -4.14
CA PRO A 29 3.10 13.51 -3.83
C PRO A 29 3.38 13.26 -2.36
N ALA A 30 4.58 12.72 -2.08
CA ALA A 30 5.10 12.67 -0.73
C ALA A 30 4.96 14.09 -0.19
N ILE A 31 3.94 14.30 0.63
CA ILE A 31 3.83 15.48 1.45
C ILE A 31 5.07 15.35 2.31
N GLU A 32 6.08 16.14 1.97
CA GLU A 32 7.10 16.52 2.93
C GLU A 32 6.32 17.12 4.10
N GLU A 33 5.95 16.28 5.06
CA GLU A 33 5.77 16.71 6.43
C GLU A 33 7.14 17.23 6.84
N VAL A 34 7.41 18.47 6.44
CA VAL A 34 8.29 19.36 7.15
C VAL A 34 7.60 19.57 8.49
N GLN A 35 7.72 18.58 9.38
CA GLN A 35 7.74 18.85 10.79
C GLN A 35 9.04 19.63 10.99
N GLU A 36 8.98 20.93 10.70
CA GLU A 36 9.92 21.90 11.26
C GLU A 36 9.84 21.65 12.75
N GLU A 37 10.78 20.87 13.28
CA GLU A 37 10.87 20.70 14.71
C GLU A 37 11.02 22.11 15.29
N PRO A 38 10.06 22.58 16.11
CA PRO A 38 10.23 23.87 16.75
C PRO A 38 11.53 23.77 17.56
N GLN A 39 12.49 24.61 17.18
CA GLN A 39 13.73 24.77 17.91
C GLN A 39 13.35 25.37 19.26
N LEU A 40 13.30 24.52 20.28
CA LEU A 40 13.13 24.97 21.66
C LEU A 40 14.39 25.75 22.04
N GLU A 41 14.22 27.02 22.41
CA GLU A 41 15.30 27.78 23.01
C GLU A 41 15.79 27.04 24.26
N ALA A 42 17.06 26.63 24.21
CA ALA A 42 17.72 25.89 25.28
C ALA A 42 17.83 26.79 26.53
N GLY A 43 16.86 26.69 27.43
CA GLY A 43 16.93 27.40 28.71
C GLY A 43 15.62 27.65 29.47
N ALA A 44 14.45 27.26 28.96
CA ALA A 44 13.21 27.41 29.72
C ALA A 44 13.05 26.30 30.78
N ASP A 45 12.89 26.67 32.06
CA ASP A 45 12.58 25.72 33.14
C ASP A 45 11.08 25.56 33.40
N SER A 46 10.25 26.42 32.82
CA SER A 46 8.79 26.42 33.03
C SER A 46 8.02 26.14 31.74
N VAL A 47 6.97 25.33 31.85
CA VAL A 47 6.05 25.03 30.73
C VAL A 47 5.30 26.28 30.29
N LYS A 48 5.04 27.23 31.19
CA LYS A 48 4.32 28.48 30.89
C LYS A 48 5.10 29.44 29.98
N SER A 49 6.43 29.36 29.95
CA SER A 49 7.21 30.16 28.97
C SER A 49 7.12 29.59 27.56
N ILE A 50 6.75 28.32 27.44
CA ILE A 50 6.75 27.54 26.21
C ILE A 50 5.34 27.50 25.60
N ALA A 51 4.32 27.24 26.42
CA ALA A 51 2.91 27.22 26.03
C ALA A 51 2.26 28.55 26.43
N LYS A 52 2.00 29.41 25.43
CA LYS A 52 1.44 30.76 25.62
C LYS A 52 -0.02 30.84 25.17
N LEU A 53 -0.50 29.85 24.43
CA LEU A 53 -1.85 29.83 23.84
C LEU A 53 -2.94 29.83 24.90
N TRP A 54 -2.77 29.09 25.99
CA TRP A 54 -3.77 29.00 27.06
C TRP A 54 -4.04 30.35 27.73
N ASP A 55 -2.98 31.14 27.91
CA ASP A 55 -3.06 32.48 28.52
C ASP A 55 -3.39 33.56 27.47
N SER A 56 -3.51 33.18 26.19
CA SER A 56 -3.86 34.10 25.11
C SER A 56 -5.30 34.58 25.25
N ARG A 57 -5.48 35.90 25.08
CA ARG A 57 -6.80 36.52 25.04
C ARG A 57 -7.67 35.94 23.92
N ALA A 58 -7.08 35.57 22.78
CA ALA A 58 -7.79 34.97 21.66
C ALA A 58 -8.44 33.63 22.03
N PHE A 59 -7.74 32.79 22.79
CA PHE A 59 -8.25 31.49 23.26
C PHE A 59 -9.46 31.68 24.18
N ALA A 60 -9.36 32.59 25.15
CA ALA A 60 -10.46 32.89 26.06
C ALA A 60 -11.69 33.47 25.32
N GLU A 61 -11.50 34.38 24.37
CA GLU A 61 -12.58 34.97 23.58
C GLU A 61 -13.31 33.94 22.71
N ILE A 62 -12.58 33.02 22.06
CA ILE A 62 -13.18 31.96 21.24
C ILE A 62 -13.92 30.95 22.11
N MET A 63 -13.33 30.52 23.24
CA MET A 63 -13.98 29.60 24.17
C MET A 63 -15.28 30.17 24.77
N GLN A 64 -15.29 31.48 25.08
CA GLN A 64 -16.49 32.16 25.56
C GLN A 64 -17.60 32.20 24.49
N LYS A 65 -17.25 32.48 23.22
CA LYS A 65 -18.21 32.42 22.11
C LYS A 65 -18.76 31.02 21.92
N ILE A 66 -17.92 29.99 22.01
CA ILE A 66 -18.36 28.59 21.90
C ILE A 66 -19.37 28.26 22.99
N GLU A 67 -19.11 28.62 24.25
CA GLU A 67 -20.04 28.42 25.37
C GLU A 67 -21.37 29.17 25.16
N GLU A 68 -21.30 30.40 24.63
CA GLU A 68 -22.48 31.18 24.26
C GLU A 68 -23.32 30.49 23.17
N TYR A 69 -22.72 29.95 22.10
CA TYR A 69 -23.44 29.24 21.04
C TYR A 69 -23.98 27.87 21.49
N ILE A 70 -23.26 27.15 22.36
CA ILE A 70 -23.74 25.90 22.98
C ILE A 70 -25.03 26.17 23.79
N SER A 71 -25.08 27.30 24.50
CA SER A 71 -26.25 27.66 25.32
C SER A 71 -27.50 28.04 24.51
N LYS A 72 -27.34 28.48 23.25
CA LYS A 72 -28.42 29.05 22.43
C LYS A 72 -29.27 28.02 21.68
N GLN A 73 -28.81 26.78 21.52
CA GLN A 73 -29.40 25.72 20.66
C GLN A 73 -29.84 26.19 19.26
N PRO A 74 -29.15 25.80 18.18
CA PRO A 74 -29.45 26.29 16.85
C PRO A 74 -30.81 25.77 16.34
N LYS A 75 -31.64 26.68 15.80
CA LYS A 75 -32.73 26.29 14.89
C LYS A 75 -32.15 26.20 13.49
N ALA A 76 -32.09 24.99 12.93
CA ALA A 76 -31.57 24.71 11.58
C ALA A 76 -32.28 25.48 10.44
N ALA A 77 -33.38 26.18 10.71
CA ALA A 77 -34.25 26.81 9.73
C ALA A 77 -33.80 28.20 9.26
N GLU A 78 -32.85 28.88 9.93
CA GLU A 78 -32.50 30.28 9.61
C GLU A 78 -31.28 30.45 8.70
N VAL A 79 -30.58 29.36 8.35
CA VAL A 79 -29.37 29.43 7.51
C VAL A 79 -29.75 29.18 6.05
N LEU A 80 -30.37 30.18 5.42
CA LEU A 80 -30.62 30.19 3.97
C LEU A 80 -29.61 31.12 3.29
N GLY A 81 -28.51 30.54 2.78
CA GLY A 81 -27.42 31.23 2.10
C GLY A 81 -26.11 30.43 2.12
N PRO A 82 -25.03 30.93 1.49
CA PRO A 82 -23.71 30.33 1.61
C PRO A 82 -23.29 30.28 3.09
N VAL A 83 -22.84 29.12 3.57
CA VAL A 83 -22.54 28.92 5.00
C VAL A 83 -21.44 29.84 5.54
N GLU A 84 -20.58 30.34 4.67
CA GLU A 84 -19.56 31.33 5.02
C GLU A 84 -20.13 32.68 5.50
N ALA A 85 -21.41 32.97 5.19
CA ALA A 85 -22.08 34.20 5.60
C ALA A 85 -22.62 34.16 7.04
N ALA A 86 -22.70 32.97 7.67
CA ALA A 86 -23.20 32.84 9.03
C ALA A 86 -22.12 33.30 10.05
N PRO A 87 -22.49 34.12 11.05
CA PRO A 87 -21.55 34.52 12.10
C PRO A 87 -21.03 33.34 12.93
N GLU A 88 -21.80 32.25 12.99
CA GLU A 88 -21.41 30.99 13.63
C GLU A 88 -20.27 30.28 12.89
N TYR A 89 -20.31 30.26 11.55
CA TYR A 89 -19.25 29.65 10.74
C TYR A 89 -17.89 30.29 10.98
N ARG A 90 -17.85 31.61 11.19
CA ARG A 90 -16.61 32.32 11.56
C ARG A 90 -16.00 31.75 12.85
N VAL A 91 -16.81 31.51 13.87
CA VAL A 91 -16.36 30.94 15.16
C VAL A 91 -15.88 29.50 14.98
N ILE A 92 -16.52 28.71 14.10
CA ILE A 92 -16.08 27.35 13.78
C ILE A 92 -14.71 27.36 13.08
N VAL A 93 -14.51 28.26 12.10
CA VAL A 93 -13.21 28.40 11.42
C VAL A 93 -12.13 28.85 12.40
N ASP A 94 -12.42 29.84 13.25
CA ASP A 94 -11.50 30.30 14.29
C ASP A 94 -11.17 29.19 15.29
N ALA A 95 -12.16 28.37 15.68
CA ALA A 95 -11.96 27.20 16.53
C ALA A 95 -11.10 26.13 15.87
N ASN A 96 -11.30 25.84 14.58
CA ASN A 96 -10.48 24.89 13.83
C ASN A 96 -9.01 25.35 13.75
N ASN A 97 -8.76 26.64 13.50
CA ASN A 97 -7.40 27.18 13.53
C ASN A 97 -6.76 27.04 14.91
N LEU A 98 -7.54 27.32 15.96
CA LEU A 98 -7.11 27.15 17.35
C LEU A 98 -6.80 25.68 17.69
N THR A 99 -7.48 24.70 17.08
CA THR A 99 -7.12 23.27 17.27
C THR A 99 -5.73 22.94 16.73
N VAL A 100 -5.32 23.51 15.59
CA VAL A 100 -3.98 23.31 15.03
C VAL A 100 -2.92 23.93 15.94
N GLU A 101 -3.20 25.12 16.50
CA GLU A 101 -2.31 25.75 17.48
C GLU A 101 -2.17 24.93 18.77
N ILE A 102 -3.27 24.34 19.26
CA ILE A 102 -3.24 23.41 20.40
C ILE A 102 -2.37 22.19 20.09
N GLU A 103 -2.51 21.60 18.90
CA GLU A 103 -1.71 20.44 18.51
C GLU A 103 -0.21 20.78 18.42
N ASN A 104 0.12 21.96 17.88
CA ASN A 104 1.50 22.46 17.85
C ASN A 104 2.08 22.65 19.25
N GLU A 105 1.36 23.33 20.15
CA GLU A 105 1.82 23.48 21.54
C GLU A 105 1.94 22.15 22.27
N LEU A 106 1.03 21.21 22.03
CA LEU A 106 1.08 19.87 22.59
C LEU A 106 2.35 19.11 22.16
N ASN A 107 2.75 19.25 20.89
CA ASN A 107 4.00 18.68 20.38
C ASN A 107 5.23 19.34 21.01
N ILE A 108 5.20 20.66 21.20
CA ILE A 108 6.26 21.41 21.89
C ILE A 108 6.38 20.95 23.36
N ILE A 109 5.26 20.82 24.08
CA ILE A 109 5.23 20.31 25.46
C ILE A 109 5.74 18.87 25.53
N HIS A 110 5.36 18.03 24.57
CA HIS A 110 5.84 16.65 24.47
C HIS A 110 7.36 16.59 24.30
N LYS A 111 7.92 17.42 23.41
CA LYS A 111 9.38 17.56 23.23
C LYS A 111 10.05 18.07 24.51
N PHE A 112 9.49 19.08 25.17
CA PHE A 112 10.03 19.61 26.43
C PHE A 112 10.09 18.55 27.54
N ILE A 113 9.03 17.75 27.71
CA ILE A 113 8.99 16.68 28.70
C ILE A 113 9.97 15.57 28.32
N ARG A 114 10.08 15.24 27.03
CA ARG A 114 11.04 14.26 26.51
C ARG A 114 12.48 14.67 26.82
N ASP A 115 12.86 15.91 26.56
CA ASP A 115 14.21 16.43 26.81
C ASP A 115 14.57 16.40 28.30
N LYS A 116 13.61 16.67 29.18
CA LYS A 116 13.81 16.60 30.65
C LYS A 116 13.84 15.15 31.15
N TYR A 117 13.02 14.25 30.59
CA TYR A 117 12.87 12.86 31.05
C TYR A 117 13.85 11.87 30.42
N SER A 118 14.47 12.23 29.28
CA SER A 118 15.50 11.45 28.57
C SER A 118 16.67 11.06 29.47
N LYS A 119 17.05 11.93 30.41
CA LYS A 119 18.10 11.69 31.42
C LYS A 119 17.77 10.53 32.36
N ARG A 120 16.49 10.23 32.59
CA ARG A 120 16.04 9.24 33.56
C ARG A 120 15.69 7.91 32.90
N PHE A 121 15.07 7.95 31.73
CA PHE A 121 14.72 6.75 30.98
C PHE A 121 14.58 7.08 29.48
N PRO A 122 15.64 6.89 28.67
CA PRO A 122 15.63 7.24 27.25
C PRO A 122 14.74 6.31 26.40
N GLU A 123 14.46 5.09 26.86
CA GLU A 123 13.66 4.11 26.09
C GLU A 123 12.15 4.39 26.08
N LEU A 124 11.64 5.33 26.90
CA LEU A 124 10.20 5.62 26.97
C LEU A 124 9.71 6.26 25.66
N GLU A 125 10.60 6.97 24.96
CA GLU A 125 10.32 7.60 23.67
C GLU A 125 10.04 6.55 22.59
N SER A 126 10.88 5.52 22.48
CA SER A 126 10.69 4.46 21.48
C SER A 126 9.49 3.59 21.81
N LEU A 127 9.14 3.46 23.09
CA LEU A 127 8.03 2.64 23.54
C LEU A 127 6.66 3.30 23.33
N VAL A 128 6.56 4.63 23.49
CA VAL A 128 5.30 5.36 23.43
C VAL A 128 5.35 6.46 22.35
N PRO A 129 4.91 6.17 21.12
CA PRO A 129 4.93 7.15 20.03
C PRO A 129 3.86 8.24 20.17
N ASN A 130 2.78 7.99 20.92
CA ASN A 130 1.70 8.97 21.11
C ASN A 130 2.03 9.98 22.22
N ALA A 131 2.00 11.27 21.90
CA ALA A 131 2.34 12.36 22.80
C ALA A 131 1.48 12.40 24.09
N LEU A 132 0.16 12.22 23.97
CA LEU A 132 -0.73 12.24 25.13
C LEU A 132 -0.49 11.08 26.09
N ASP A 133 -0.22 9.89 25.55
CA ASP A 133 0.06 8.71 26.36
C ASP A 133 1.45 8.82 27.00
N TYR A 134 2.43 9.39 26.31
CA TYR A 134 3.75 9.68 26.87
C TYR A 134 3.65 10.62 28.09
N ILE A 135 2.89 11.71 27.97
CA ILE A 135 2.72 12.67 29.08
C ILE A 135 2.02 12.00 30.27
N ARG A 136 1.03 11.14 30.03
CA ARG A 136 0.32 10.38 31.07
C ARG A 136 1.21 9.35 31.75
N THR A 137 2.04 8.62 31.00
CA THR A 137 2.97 7.64 31.57
C THR A 137 4.04 8.33 32.39
N VAL A 138 4.64 9.42 31.89
CA VAL A 138 5.59 10.24 32.67
C VAL A 138 4.95 10.77 33.95
N LYS A 139 3.70 11.26 33.88
CA LYS A 139 2.94 11.67 35.07
C LYS A 139 2.73 10.52 36.07
N GLY A 140 2.44 9.31 35.59
CA GLY A 140 2.29 8.12 36.41
C GLY A 140 3.59 7.66 37.07
N PHE A 141 4.69 7.59 36.32
CA PHE A 141 6.00 7.19 36.83
C PHE A 141 6.61 8.22 37.79
N GLY A 142 6.25 9.50 37.66
CA GLY A 142 6.68 10.57 38.56
C GLY A 142 6.21 10.42 40.01
N MET A 143 5.20 9.59 40.31
CA MET A 143 4.57 9.51 41.64
C MET A 143 4.98 8.31 42.52
N THR A 144 5.69 7.28 42.01
CA THR A 144 6.42 6.23 42.80
C THR A 144 6.91 5.10 41.87
N PRO A 145 8.08 4.47 42.12
CA PRO A 145 8.67 3.47 41.22
C PRO A 145 8.12 2.03 41.35
N SER A 146 7.06 1.77 42.13
CA SER A 146 6.71 0.39 42.55
C SER A 146 5.41 -0.20 41.97
N THR A 147 4.82 0.41 40.95
CA THR A 147 3.66 -0.19 40.27
C THR A 147 3.76 0.09 38.78
N CYS A 148 4.09 -0.93 37.99
CA CYS A 148 3.92 -0.90 36.54
C CYS A 148 2.48 -1.35 36.21
N PRO A 149 1.56 -0.46 35.84
CA PRO A 149 0.37 -0.89 35.12
C PRO A 149 0.84 -1.16 33.69
N GLN A 150 0.79 -2.42 33.26
CA GLN A 150 1.07 -2.78 31.88
C GLN A 150 0.18 -1.92 30.95
N PRO A 151 0.76 -1.14 30.01
CA PRO A 151 -0.06 -0.51 28.98
C PRO A 151 -0.65 -1.62 28.12
N ARG A 152 -1.98 -1.65 27.99
CA ARG A 152 -2.63 -2.51 27.00
C ARG A 152 -2.10 -2.07 25.64
N VAL A 153 -1.32 -2.93 25.02
CA VAL A 153 -0.76 -2.72 23.68
C VAL A 153 -1.94 -2.63 22.71
N THR A 154 -2.33 -1.41 22.37
CA THR A 154 -3.19 -1.17 21.20
C THR A 154 -2.29 -1.22 19.97
N PRO A 155 -2.55 -2.11 18.99
CA PRO A 155 -1.75 -2.21 17.78
C PRO A 155 -1.73 -0.88 17.02
N PRO A 156 -0.69 -0.61 16.20
CA PRO A 156 -0.47 0.67 15.54
C PRO A 156 -1.73 1.11 14.80
N LEU A 157 -2.30 2.21 15.27
CA LEU A 157 -3.46 2.83 14.68
C LEU A 157 -3.05 3.36 13.31
N LEU A 158 -3.60 2.72 12.27
CA LEU A 158 -3.75 3.31 10.95
C LEU A 158 -4.30 4.75 11.10
N PRO A 159 -3.96 5.67 10.17
CA PRO A 159 -4.35 7.08 10.25
C PRO A 159 -5.83 7.23 10.63
N LYS A 160 -6.15 8.23 11.47
CA LYS A 160 -7.46 8.46 12.13
C LYS A 160 -8.69 8.34 11.22
N PHE A 161 -8.52 8.39 9.89
CA PHE A 161 -9.51 7.96 8.89
C PHE A 161 -10.07 6.54 9.11
N PHE A 162 -9.32 5.67 9.79
CA PHE A 162 -9.71 4.30 10.09
C PHE A 162 -10.55 4.15 11.37
N MET A 163 -10.70 5.22 12.16
CA MET A 163 -11.39 5.22 13.46
C MET A 163 -12.73 5.98 13.44
N ALA A 164 -13.40 6.08 12.29
CA ALA A 164 -14.82 6.39 12.33
C ALA A 164 -15.56 5.19 12.97
N PRO A 165 -16.34 5.37 14.07
CA PRO A 165 -16.98 4.28 14.80
C PRO A 165 -18.18 3.65 14.06
N LEU A 166 -18.32 3.91 12.75
CA LEU A 166 -19.53 3.63 12.00
C LEU A 166 -19.54 2.28 11.26
N LEU A 167 -18.44 1.52 11.21
CA LEU A 167 -18.43 0.20 10.56
C LEU A 167 -17.49 -0.80 11.24
N PRO A 168 -17.94 -2.03 11.54
CA PRO A 168 -17.04 -3.13 11.86
C PRO A 168 -16.16 -3.39 10.64
N LEU A 169 -14.89 -2.99 10.75
CA LEU A 169 -13.97 -2.98 9.62
C LEU A 169 -13.81 -4.40 9.04
N PRO A 170 -13.92 -4.57 7.70
CA PRO A 170 -13.69 -5.86 7.07
C PRO A 170 -12.24 -6.34 7.29
N LEU A 171 -12.02 -7.64 7.06
CA LEU A 171 -10.74 -8.37 7.17
C LEU A 171 -9.53 -7.51 6.73
N GLN A 172 -8.38 -7.71 7.37
CA GLN A 172 -7.18 -6.86 7.23
C GLN A 172 -6.79 -6.56 5.76
N ASP A 173 -7.06 -7.49 4.84
CA ASP A 173 -6.75 -7.36 3.40
C ASP A 173 -7.64 -6.34 2.65
N LEU A 174 -8.90 -6.18 3.07
CA LEU A 174 -9.85 -5.28 2.41
C LEU A 174 -9.71 -3.83 2.89
N ARG A 175 -8.97 -3.59 3.97
CA ARG A 175 -8.84 -2.29 4.64
C ARG A 175 -8.36 -1.18 3.72
N ARG A 176 -7.34 -1.43 2.89
CA ARG A 176 -6.81 -0.43 1.95
C ARG A 176 -7.79 -0.11 0.82
N LYS A 177 -8.51 -1.12 0.33
CA LYS A 177 -9.54 -0.95 -0.71
C LYS A 177 -10.74 -0.18 -0.15
N ALA A 178 -11.15 -0.50 1.08
CA ALA A 178 -12.19 0.19 1.81
C ALA A 178 -11.81 1.65 2.11
N ALA A 179 -10.59 1.91 2.58
CA ALA A 179 -10.12 3.26 2.85
C ALA A 179 -10.18 4.16 1.60
N ARG A 180 -9.72 3.66 0.44
CA ARG A 180 -9.81 4.39 -0.84
C ARG A 180 -11.25 4.68 -1.27
N LEU A 181 -12.15 3.72 -1.07
CA LEU A 181 -13.57 3.91 -1.40
C LEU A 181 -14.22 4.94 -0.46
N VAL A 182 -14.00 4.82 0.85
CA VAL A 182 -14.54 5.72 1.86
C VAL A 182 -13.97 7.12 1.69
N SER A 183 -12.67 7.28 1.43
CA SER A 183 -12.07 8.59 1.19
C SER A 183 -12.67 9.26 -0.05
N ALA A 184 -12.81 8.53 -1.16
CA ALA A 184 -13.43 9.05 -2.37
C ALA A 184 -14.90 9.44 -2.19
N LYS A 185 -15.69 8.68 -1.41
CA LYS A 185 -17.08 9.02 -1.13
C LYS A 185 -17.23 10.14 -0.10
N CYS A 186 -16.33 10.19 0.88
CA CYS A 186 -16.24 11.27 1.86
C CYS A 186 -15.91 12.62 1.20
N THR A 187 -14.99 12.65 0.21
CA THR A 187 -14.70 13.88 -0.53
C THR A 187 -15.88 14.34 -1.38
N LEU A 188 -16.69 13.43 -1.94
CA LEU A 188 -17.93 13.79 -2.63
C LEU A 188 -18.98 14.36 -1.66
N ALA A 189 -19.16 13.72 -0.50
CA ALA A 189 -20.06 14.23 0.54
C ALA A 189 -19.65 15.63 1.01
N ALA A 190 -18.36 15.84 1.30
CA ALA A 190 -17.84 17.14 1.70
C ALA A 190 -18.06 18.23 0.62
N ARG A 191 -17.98 17.87 -0.67
CA ARG A 191 -18.30 18.81 -1.76
C ARG A 191 -19.78 19.17 -1.78
N VAL A 192 -20.69 18.20 -1.67
CA VAL A 192 -22.14 18.46 -1.62
C VAL A 192 -22.51 19.31 -0.41
N ASP A 193 -21.91 19.03 0.74
CA ASP A 193 -22.12 19.79 1.97
C ASP A 193 -21.62 21.22 1.83
N SER A 194 -20.50 21.46 1.12
CA SER A 194 -20.01 22.83 0.88
C SER A 194 -21.04 23.71 0.13
N PHE A 195 -21.80 23.13 -0.80
CA PHE A 195 -22.85 23.83 -1.57
C PHE A 195 -24.23 23.83 -0.90
N HIS A 196 -24.43 23.12 0.21
CA HIS A 196 -25.72 23.04 0.94
C HIS A 196 -26.91 22.57 0.09
N GLU A 197 -26.65 21.80 -0.97
CA GLU A 197 -27.69 21.32 -1.89
C GLU A 197 -28.60 20.25 -1.25
N SER A 198 -28.13 19.56 -0.21
CA SER A 198 -28.81 18.45 0.45
C SER A 198 -28.88 18.64 1.98
N GLN A 199 -29.63 19.62 2.46
CA GLN A 199 -29.86 19.83 3.90
C GLN A 199 -30.54 18.63 4.60
N ASP A 200 -31.32 17.84 3.86
CA ASP A 200 -31.98 16.63 4.38
C ASP A 200 -30.98 15.47 4.64
N GLY A 201 -29.73 15.59 4.21
CA GLY A 201 -28.71 14.54 4.33
C GLY A 201 -28.94 13.32 3.43
N LYS A 202 -29.95 13.36 2.54
CA LYS A 202 -30.30 12.25 1.63
C LYS A 202 -29.10 11.75 0.83
N VAL A 203 -28.32 12.66 0.25
CA VAL A 203 -27.13 12.31 -0.54
C VAL A 203 -26.10 11.56 0.32
N GLY A 204 -25.94 11.93 1.59
CA GLY A 204 -25.06 11.22 2.52
C GLY A 204 -25.53 9.79 2.82
N TYR A 205 -26.84 9.57 2.96
CA TYR A 205 -27.41 8.23 3.13
C TYR A 205 -27.21 7.37 1.88
N ASP A 206 -27.45 7.92 0.69
CA ASP A 206 -27.27 7.21 -0.59
C ASP A 206 -25.79 6.80 -0.77
N LEU A 207 -24.85 7.71 -0.49
CA LEU A 207 -23.42 7.42 -0.55
C LEU A 207 -22.97 6.37 0.47
N LYS A 208 -23.54 6.39 1.68
CA LYS A 208 -23.28 5.39 2.70
C LYS A 208 -23.79 4.01 2.26
N GLU A 209 -25.00 3.94 1.72
CA GLU A 209 -25.59 2.69 1.22
C GLU A 209 -24.75 2.09 0.09
N GLU A 210 -24.21 2.92 -0.81
CA GLU A 210 -23.27 2.47 -1.84
C GLU A 210 -21.98 1.87 -1.27
N ILE A 211 -21.45 2.43 -0.18
CA ILE A 211 -20.26 1.91 0.51
C ILE A 211 -20.59 0.54 1.12
N GLU A 212 -21.71 0.44 1.83
CA GLU A 212 -22.15 -0.81 2.48
C GLU A 212 -22.39 -1.92 1.44
N ARG A 213 -23.11 -1.63 0.35
CA ARG A 213 -23.32 -2.59 -0.75
C ARG A 213 -22.02 -3.10 -1.36
N LYS A 214 -20.99 -2.24 -1.48
CA LYS A 214 -19.67 -2.66 -1.99
C LYS A 214 -18.92 -3.53 -0.98
N PHE A 215 -19.05 -3.25 0.31
CA PHE A 215 -18.45 -4.06 1.35
C PHE A 215 -19.09 -5.44 1.44
N ASP A 216 -20.41 -5.53 1.29
CA ASP A 216 -21.11 -6.81 1.24
C ASP A 216 -20.66 -7.63 0.02
N LYS A 217 -20.62 -7.01 -1.16
CA LYS A 217 -20.13 -7.65 -2.39
C LYS A 217 -18.68 -8.15 -2.28
N TRP A 218 -17.82 -7.50 -1.49
CA TRP A 218 -16.43 -7.96 -1.27
C TRP A 218 -16.32 -9.05 -0.21
N GLN A 219 -17.30 -9.18 0.67
CA GLN A 219 -17.38 -10.26 1.64
C GLN A 219 -17.93 -11.54 1.00
N GLU A 220 -18.70 -11.42 -0.09
CA GLU A 220 -19.14 -12.57 -0.87
C GLU A 220 -17.94 -13.34 -1.42
N PRO A 221 -17.80 -14.65 -1.12
CA PRO A 221 -16.71 -15.45 -1.67
C PRO A 221 -16.85 -15.52 -3.19
N PRO A 222 -15.73 -15.52 -3.94
CA PRO A 222 -15.79 -15.63 -5.39
C PRO A 222 -16.50 -16.94 -5.79
N PRO A 223 -17.34 -16.92 -6.84
CA PRO A 223 -18.02 -18.11 -7.30
C PRO A 223 -16.98 -19.18 -7.67
N VAL A 224 -17.24 -20.43 -7.27
CA VAL A 224 -16.31 -21.53 -7.50
C VAL A 224 -16.14 -21.73 -9.01
N LYS A 225 -14.90 -21.59 -9.50
CA LYS A 225 -14.57 -21.85 -10.91
C LYS A 225 -14.85 -23.31 -11.23
N GLN A 226 -15.78 -23.57 -12.15
CA GLN A 226 -16.04 -24.92 -12.63
C GLN A 226 -14.82 -25.44 -13.42
N VAL A 227 -14.42 -26.68 -13.19
CA VAL A 227 -13.32 -27.31 -13.92
C VAL A 227 -13.75 -27.43 -15.38
N LYS A 228 -13.15 -26.62 -16.25
CA LYS A 228 -13.32 -26.79 -17.70
C LYS A 228 -12.71 -28.15 -18.06
N PRO A 229 -13.49 -29.08 -18.64
CA PRO A 229 -12.94 -30.37 -19.05
C PRO A 229 -11.81 -30.15 -20.04
N LEU A 230 -10.77 -30.98 -19.95
CA LEU A 230 -9.68 -30.92 -20.90
C LEU A 230 -10.25 -31.07 -22.33
N PRO A 231 -9.69 -30.36 -23.32
CA PRO A 231 -10.03 -30.62 -24.71
C PRO A 231 -9.86 -32.11 -25.02
N ALA A 232 -10.84 -32.68 -25.72
CA ALA A 232 -10.76 -34.07 -26.13
C ALA A 232 -9.40 -34.34 -26.83
N PRO A 233 -8.69 -35.43 -26.48
CA PRO A 233 -7.46 -35.84 -27.16
C PRO A 233 -7.72 -36.22 -28.63
N LEU A 234 -7.90 -35.21 -29.49
CA LEU A 234 -8.11 -35.35 -30.92
C LEU A 234 -6.87 -34.83 -31.65
N ASP A 235 -6.25 -35.71 -32.43
CA ASP A 235 -5.13 -35.35 -33.30
C ASP A 235 -5.65 -34.57 -34.51
N GLY A 236 -5.67 -33.25 -34.39
CA GLY A 236 -5.98 -32.35 -35.49
C GLY A 236 -4.91 -32.36 -36.59
N GLN A 237 -5.28 -31.95 -37.80
CA GLN A 237 -4.33 -31.80 -38.91
C GLN A 237 -3.23 -30.77 -38.57
N ARG A 238 -1.95 -31.17 -38.72
CA ARG A 238 -0.80 -30.31 -38.41
C ARG A 238 -0.73 -29.08 -39.34
N LYS A 239 -0.66 -27.88 -38.74
CA LYS A 239 -0.39 -26.63 -39.47
C LYS A 239 1.02 -26.65 -40.08
N LYS A 240 1.13 -26.55 -41.41
CA LYS A 240 2.41 -26.60 -42.16
C LYS A 240 3.05 -25.21 -42.41
N ARG A 241 2.37 -24.11 -42.07
CA ARG A 241 2.86 -22.75 -42.32
C ARG A 241 3.80 -22.31 -41.19
N GLY A 242 5.07 -22.08 -41.50
CA GLY A 242 6.11 -21.68 -40.55
C GLY A 242 6.65 -20.27 -40.80
N GLY A 243 6.13 -19.27 -40.09
CA GLY A 243 6.64 -17.90 -40.12
C GLY A 243 7.95 -17.72 -39.34
N ARG A 244 8.57 -16.53 -39.44
CA ARG A 244 9.81 -16.17 -38.70
C ARG A 244 9.65 -16.33 -37.18
N ARG A 245 8.51 -15.92 -36.61
CA ARG A 245 8.20 -16.10 -35.18
C ARG A 245 8.14 -17.58 -34.78
N TYR A 246 7.49 -18.41 -35.61
CA TYR A 246 7.37 -19.84 -35.36
C TYR A 246 8.73 -20.56 -35.44
N ARG A 247 9.61 -20.17 -36.38
CA ARG A 247 10.99 -20.66 -36.46
C ARG A 247 11.79 -20.34 -35.19
N LYS A 248 11.76 -19.07 -34.74
CA LYS A 248 12.39 -18.66 -33.48
C LYS A 248 11.83 -19.41 -32.27
N MET A 249 10.51 -19.63 -32.21
CA MET A 249 9.89 -20.40 -31.13
C MET A 249 10.34 -21.88 -31.14
N LYS A 250 10.43 -22.49 -32.33
CA LYS A 250 10.92 -23.86 -32.50
C LYS A 250 12.41 -23.99 -32.16
N GLU A 251 13.22 -22.98 -32.46
CA GLU A 251 14.63 -22.92 -32.05
C GLU A 251 14.78 -22.83 -30.51
N ARG A 252 13.86 -22.12 -29.84
CA ARG A 252 13.85 -21.98 -28.37
C ARG A 252 13.41 -23.25 -27.63
N LEU A 253 12.36 -23.91 -28.12
CA LEU A 253 11.76 -25.08 -27.48
C LEU A 253 12.31 -26.42 -28.00
N GLY A 254 12.95 -26.40 -29.16
CA GLY A 254 13.52 -27.60 -29.78
C GLY A 254 14.76 -28.10 -29.04
N LEU A 255 15.04 -29.39 -29.23
CA LEU A 255 16.30 -29.98 -28.76
C LEU A 255 17.48 -29.25 -29.42
N THR A 256 18.44 -28.84 -28.60
CA THR A 256 19.68 -28.21 -29.06
C THR A 256 20.53 -29.21 -29.84
N GLU A 257 21.41 -28.73 -30.73
CA GLU A 257 22.33 -29.61 -31.46
C GLU A 257 23.26 -30.39 -30.51
N ILE A 258 23.65 -29.78 -29.39
CA ILE A 258 24.42 -30.43 -28.32
C ILE A 258 23.64 -31.61 -27.73
N ARG A 259 22.35 -31.42 -27.38
CA ARG A 259 21.50 -32.51 -26.88
C ARG A 259 21.25 -33.58 -27.93
N LYS A 260 21.14 -33.21 -29.22
CA LYS A 260 21.00 -34.18 -30.31
C LYS A 260 22.26 -35.03 -30.50
N GLN A 261 23.45 -34.49 -30.21
CA GLN A 261 24.69 -35.26 -30.25
C GLN A 261 24.88 -36.12 -29.01
N ALA A 262 24.49 -35.62 -27.83
CA ALA A 262 24.44 -36.41 -26.61
C ALA A 262 23.48 -37.61 -26.74
N ASN A 263 22.32 -37.41 -27.38
CA ASN A 263 21.35 -38.49 -27.63
C ASN A 263 21.77 -39.47 -28.75
N ARG A 264 22.94 -39.31 -29.37
CA ARG A 264 23.49 -40.29 -30.31
C ARG A 264 24.40 -41.22 -29.52
N MET A 265 24.18 -42.52 -29.67
CA MET A 265 24.98 -43.57 -29.03
C MET A 265 25.69 -44.38 -30.13
N SER A 266 26.99 -44.67 -30.00
CA SER A 266 27.68 -45.50 -31.00
C SER A 266 27.46 -46.96 -30.66
N PHE A 267 26.93 -47.72 -31.63
CA PHE A 267 26.72 -49.14 -31.44
C PHE A 267 28.07 -49.88 -31.36
N GLY A 268 28.26 -50.69 -30.32
CA GLY A 268 29.45 -51.53 -30.13
C GLY A 268 30.62 -50.89 -29.39
N GLU A 269 30.52 -49.62 -28.98
CA GLU A 269 31.52 -48.93 -28.16
C GLU A 269 30.94 -48.56 -26.80
N ILE A 270 31.59 -48.99 -25.72
CA ILE A 270 31.25 -48.55 -24.36
C ILE A 270 31.61 -47.07 -24.24
N GLU A 271 30.68 -46.26 -23.75
CA GLU A 271 30.89 -44.82 -23.58
C GLU A 271 31.69 -44.52 -22.30
N GLU A 272 32.37 -43.39 -22.26
CA GLU A 272 33.20 -42.97 -21.12
C GLU A 272 32.37 -42.81 -19.83
N ASP A 273 31.07 -42.51 -19.97
CA ASP A 273 30.13 -42.32 -18.86
C ASP A 273 29.39 -43.62 -18.45
N ALA A 274 29.74 -44.78 -19.01
CA ALA A 274 29.01 -46.04 -18.79
C ALA A 274 28.98 -46.51 -17.33
N TYR A 275 29.90 -46.04 -16.48
CA TYR A 275 29.96 -46.37 -15.06
C TYR A 275 29.30 -45.30 -14.17
N GLN A 276 28.72 -44.25 -14.76
CA GLN A 276 28.14 -43.10 -14.04
C GLN A 276 26.61 -43.15 -14.06
N GLU A 277 26.03 -44.22 -13.52
CA GLU A 277 24.57 -44.46 -13.54
C GLU A 277 23.76 -43.44 -12.69
N ASP A 278 24.38 -42.86 -11.65
CA ASP A 278 23.71 -42.01 -10.65
C ASP A 278 23.27 -40.64 -11.19
N LEU A 279 23.94 -40.14 -12.23
CA LEU A 279 23.64 -38.82 -12.80
C LEU A 279 22.57 -38.84 -13.90
N GLY A 280 22.21 -40.02 -14.44
CA GLY A 280 21.15 -40.16 -15.46
C GLY A 280 21.38 -39.37 -16.76
N PHE A 281 22.59 -38.86 -16.97
CA PHE A 281 23.01 -38.10 -18.16
C PHE A 281 24.19 -38.79 -18.82
N SER A 282 24.02 -39.24 -20.07
CA SER A 282 25.13 -39.67 -20.93
C SER A 282 25.53 -38.54 -21.87
N LEU A 283 26.83 -38.32 -22.05
CA LEU A 283 27.35 -37.37 -23.04
C LEU A 283 27.36 -37.96 -24.46
N GLY A 284 27.14 -39.28 -24.63
CA GLY A 284 27.03 -39.92 -25.94
C GLY A 284 28.23 -39.60 -26.84
N HIS A 285 27.95 -39.20 -28.08
CA HIS A 285 28.98 -38.77 -29.03
C HIS A 285 29.65 -37.42 -28.69
N LEU A 286 29.12 -36.64 -27.73
CA LEU A 286 29.73 -35.37 -27.33
C LEU A 286 31.04 -35.59 -26.56
N GLY A 287 31.14 -36.69 -25.80
CA GLY A 287 32.35 -37.07 -25.05
C GLY A 287 33.43 -37.72 -25.92
N LYS A 288 33.06 -38.45 -26.97
CA LYS A 288 33.97 -39.25 -27.81
C LYS A 288 34.93 -38.46 -28.72
N SER A 289 34.82 -37.13 -28.77
CA SER A 289 35.71 -36.29 -29.59
C SER A 289 37.07 -36.11 -28.92
N GLY A 290 38.01 -37.02 -29.21
CA GLY A 290 39.41 -36.92 -28.79
C GLY A 290 40.06 -35.57 -29.13
N SER A 291 40.97 -35.14 -28.26
CA SER A 291 41.77 -33.90 -28.30
C SER A 291 42.02 -33.34 -29.72
N GLY A 292 41.26 -32.33 -30.13
CA GLY A 292 41.34 -31.76 -31.49
C GLY A 292 40.21 -30.77 -31.80
N ARG A 293 40.29 -29.60 -31.17
CA ARG A 293 39.24 -28.58 -30.97
C ARG A 293 38.81 -27.80 -32.24
N VAL A 294 38.39 -28.47 -33.31
CA VAL A 294 38.08 -27.80 -34.60
C VAL A 294 36.61 -27.87 -35.03
N ARG A 295 35.78 -28.77 -34.47
CA ARG A 295 34.36 -28.92 -34.88
C ARG A 295 33.39 -29.22 -33.72
N GLN A 296 33.59 -28.61 -32.55
CA GLN A 296 32.62 -28.73 -31.46
C GLN A 296 31.30 -28.02 -31.79
N THR A 297 30.16 -28.62 -31.44
CA THR A 297 28.86 -27.95 -31.53
C THR A 297 28.81 -26.75 -30.60
N GLN A 298 28.48 -25.59 -31.16
CA GLN A 298 28.35 -24.36 -30.40
C GLN A 298 27.07 -24.35 -29.57
N VAL A 299 27.14 -23.74 -28.39
CA VAL A 299 25.97 -23.53 -27.52
C VAL A 299 25.08 -22.45 -28.15
N ASN A 300 23.83 -22.80 -28.46
CA ASN A 300 22.87 -21.84 -29.01
C ASN A 300 22.42 -20.84 -27.95
N GLU A 301 22.62 -19.54 -28.19
CA GLU A 301 22.15 -18.49 -27.27
C GLU A 301 20.62 -18.36 -27.23
N ALA A 302 19.95 -18.80 -28.28
CA ALA A 302 18.49 -18.76 -28.39
C ALA A 302 17.80 -19.59 -27.29
N THR A 303 18.45 -20.64 -26.79
CA THR A 303 17.91 -21.56 -25.78
C THR A 303 18.22 -21.11 -24.35
N LYS A 304 18.91 -19.97 -24.17
CA LYS A 304 19.10 -19.36 -22.84
C LYS A 304 17.74 -19.06 -22.20
N ALA A 305 17.56 -19.44 -20.95
CA ALA A 305 16.35 -19.15 -20.19
C ALA A 305 16.12 -17.63 -20.15
N ARG A 306 14.89 -17.20 -20.44
CA ARG A 306 14.50 -15.80 -20.39
C ARG A 306 13.44 -15.62 -19.32
N ILE A 307 13.55 -14.51 -18.62
CA ILE A 307 12.59 -14.06 -17.62
C ILE A 307 11.27 -13.69 -18.34
N SER A 308 10.13 -13.99 -17.72
CA SER A 308 8.83 -13.55 -18.24
C SER A 308 8.73 -12.02 -18.20
N LYS A 309 7.91 -11.42 -19.05
CA LYS A 309 7.71 -9.96 -19.03
C LYS A 309 7.21 -9.46 -17.66
N THR A 310 6.37 -10.26 -17.00
CA THR A 310 5.84 -9.96 -15.66
C THR A 310 6.97 -9.94 -14.63
N LEU A 311 7.79 -10.99 -14.59
CA LEU A 311 8.92 -11.08 -13.66
C LEU A 311 10.00 -10.03 -13.97
N GLN A 312 10.19 -9.67 -15.23
CA GLN A 312 11.10 -8.60 -15.61
C GLN A 312 10.62 -7.25 -15.08
N ARG A 313 9.32 -6.94 -15.18
CA ARG A 313 8.73 -5.71 -14.62
C ARG A 313 8.84 -5.68 -13.09
N THR A 314 8.58 -6.80 -12.41
CA THR A 314 8.70 -6.85 -10.93
C THR A 314 10.14 -6.66 -10.48
N LEU A 315 11.11 -7.26 -11.17
CA LEU A 315 12.54 -7.09 -10.86
C LEU A 315 13.00 -5.65 -11.11
N GLN A 316 12.52 -5.00 -12.17
CA GLN A 316 12.80 -3.59 -12.45
C GLN A 316 12.25 -2.68 -11.35
N LYS A 317 11.00 -2.91 -10.91
CA LYS A 317 10.41 -2.15 -9.79
C LYS A 317 11.22 -2.31 -8.50
N GLN A 318 11.63 -3.53 -8.15
CA GLN A 318 12.48 -3.77 -6.96
C GLN A 318 13.84 -3.07 -7.04
N SER A 319 14.44 -3.01 -8.24
CA SER A 319 15.71 -2.32 -8.44
C SER A 319 15.62 -0.80 -8.33
N MET A 320 14.45 -0.22 -8.61
CA MET A 320 14.18 1.22 -8.40
C MET A 320 13.96 1.58 -6.93
N VAL A 321 13.42 0.66 -6.13
CA VAL A 321 13.09 0.92 -4.70
C VAL A 321 14.34 0.94 -3.82
N TYR A 322 15.42 0.24 -4.19
CA TYR A 322 16.69 0.29 -3.48
C TYR A 322 17.52 1.53 -3.90
N GLY A 323 17.01 2.71 -3.55
CA GLY A 323 17.81 3.92 -3.42
C GLY A 323 18.86 3.73 -2.32
N GLY A 324 20.09 4.16 -2.59
CA GLY A 324 21.25 3.95 -1.72
C GLY A 324 21.02 4.44 -0.28
N LYS A 325 21.89 4.00 0.64
CA LYS A 325 21.93 4.42 2.05
C LYS A 325 22.04 5.95 2.13
N SER A 326 20.92 6.66 2.04
CA SER A 326 20.86 8.08 2.34
C SER A 326 20.77 8.22 3.85
N THR A 327 21.62 9.10 4.35
CA THR A 327 21.83 9.64 5.71
C THR A 327 20.58 10.10 6.47
N ILE A 328 19.38 9.75 6.01
CA ILE A 328 18.08 10.14 6.54
C ILE A 328 17.63 9.21 7.68
N ARG A 329 18.24 8.02 7.85
CA ARG A 329 17.90 7.08 8.94
C ARG A 329 18.90 6.97 10.09
N ASP A 330 20.05 7.66 10.02
CA ASP A 330 21.16 7.50 10.98
C ASP A 330 21.28 8.62 12.02
N ARG A 331 20.22 9.38 12.30
CA ARG A 331 20.22 10.31 13.45
C ARG A 331 19.19 9.86 14.47
N SER A 332 19.56 8.81 15.20
CA SER A 332 19.02 8.47 16.51
C SER A 332 20.06 8.76 17.57
#